data_AF-A0A1I7TSG5-F1
#
_entry.id   AF-A0A1I7TSG5-F1
#
_cell.length_a   1.000
_cell.length_b   1.000
_cell.length_c   1.000
_cell.angle_alpha   90.00
_cell.angle_beta   90.00
_cell.angle_gamma   90.00
#
_symmetry.space_group_name_H-M   'P 1'
#
loop_
_entity.id
_entity.type
_entity.pdbx_description
1 polymer ?
#
loop_
_entity_poly.entity_id
_entity_poly.type
_entity_poly.pdbx_seq_one_letter_code
_entity_poly.pdbx_strand_id
1 'polypeptide(L)'
;MPFGQMPVLELKCGLQIPQSMAIARYLANKFGYAGKTPEEAALADALIDQFKDFYVEIKPYYYGKLGAIQNDTEAEKTKTLVPARDKFLGIIGKFLKQSSSGFLLSGGLTYADLMIVDNMRTLIGWWPEYLNGFPEIKAWYDKVDSIPEIQKHLASHPDVGF
;
A
#
# COMPACT_ATOMS: atom_id res chain seq x y z
N MET A 1 -22.40 10.30 0.45
CA MET A 1 -21.55 9.34 -0.28
C MET A 1 -21.66 9.62 -1.78
N PRO A 2 -20.76 10.45 -2.36
CA PRO A 2 -20.89 10.92 -3.74
C PRO A 2 -21.06 9.82 -4.80
N PHE A 3 -20.38 8.67 -4.62
CA PHE A 3 -20.47 7.51 -5.52
C PHE A 3 -21.18 6.29 -4.90
N GLY A 4 -21.92 6.49 -3.81
CA GLY A 4 -22.59 5.37 -3.11
C GLY A 4 -21.64 4.34 -2.49
N GLN A 5 -20.35 4.66 -2.37
CA GLN A 5 -19.31 3.79 -1.83
C GLN A 5 -18.45 4.55 -0.81
N MET A 6 -17.86 3.79 0.12
CA MET A 6 -16.83 4.24 1.05
C MET A 6 -15.43 3.83 0.56
N PRO A 7 -14.36 4.54 0.96
CA PRO A 7 -14.35 5.68 1.89
C PRO A 7 -14.70 7.03 1.24
N VAL A 8 -15.10 7.99 2.08
CA VAL A 8 -15.33 9.41 1.74
C VAL A 8 -14.72 10.29 2.83
N LEU A 9 -13.90 11.27 2.42
CA LEU A 9 -13.40 12.33 3.30
C LEU A 9 -14.31 13.55 3.20
N GLU A 10 -14.77 14.06 4.34
CA GLU A 10 -15.55 15.30 4.41
C GLU A 10 -14.67 16.44 4.98
N LEU A 11 -14.55 17.52 4.21
CA LEU A 11 -13.86 18.72 4.65
C LEU A 11 -14.81 19.64 5.42
N LYS A 12 -14.27 20.51 6.28
CA LYS A 12 -15.06 21.47 7.08
C LYS A 12 -16.00 22.37 6.25
N CYS A 13 -15.67 22.62 4.99
CA CYS A 13 -16.50 23.39 4.06
C CYS A 13 -17.68 22.58 3.47
N GLY A 14 -17.86 21.32 3.85
CA GLY A 14 -18.88 20.41 3.33
C GLY A 14 -18.48 19.69 2.04
N LEU A 15 -17.30 19.97 1.47
CA LEU A 15 -16.83 19.23 0.29
C LEU A 15 -16.54 17.77 0.66
N GLN A 16 -17.15 16.85 -0.07
CA GLN A 16 -16.94 15.41 0.05
C GLN A 16 -16.02 14.90 -1.06
N ILE A 17 -14.89 14.28 -0.68
CA ILE A 17 -13.93 13.65 -1.59
C ILE A 17 -14.09 12.12 -1.47
N PRO A 18 -14.65 11.44 -2.48
CA PRO A 18 -14.74 9.97 -2.50
C PRO A 18 -13.42 9.34 -2.98
N GLN A 19 -13.34 8.01 -2.95
CA GLN A 19 -12.23 7.17 -3.45
C GLN A 19 -10.95 7.26 -2.60
N SER A 20 -10.55 6.12 -2.05
CA SER A 20 -9.39 6.01 -1.15
C SER A 20 -8.11 6.66 -1.70
N MET A 21 -7.80 6.46 -2.98
CA MET A 21 -6.59 7.04 -3.59
C MET A 21 -6.68 8.53 -3.83
N ALA A 22 -7.86 9.06 -4.17
CA ALA A 22 -8.04 10.51 -4.31
C ALA A 22 -7.94 11.20 -2.94
N ILE A 23 -8.51 10.58 -1.90
CA ILE A 23 -8.38 11.03 -0.51
C ILE A 23 -6.91 11.02 -0.08
N ALA A 24 -6.21 9.89 -0.26
CA ALA A 24 -4.81 9.75 0.11
C ALA A 24 -3.92 10.77 -0.60
N ARG A 25 -4.09 10.93 -1.92
CA ARG A 25 -3.36 11.95 -2.71
C ARG A 25 -3.66 13.37 -2.26
N TYR A 26 -4.92 13.70 -1.95
CA TYR A 26 -5.28 15.03 -1.44
C TYR A 26 -4.56 15.34 -0.13
N LEU A 27 -4.58 14.40 0.82
CA LEU A 27 -3.89 14.55 2.10
C LEU A 27 -2.37 14.59 1.92
N ALA A 28 -1.82 13.75 1.04
CA ALA A 28 -0.41 13.74 0.70
C ALA A 28 0.07 15.08 0.16
N ASN A 29 -0.68 15.69 -0.76
CA ASN A 29 -0.37 17.04 -1.26
C ASN A 29 -0.46 18.09 -0.16
N LYS A 30 -1.50 18.01 0.67
CA LYS A 30 -1.72 18.97 1.75
C LYS A 30 -0.62 18.95 2.83
N PHE A 31 -0.04 17.78 3.09
CA PHE A 31 0.93 17.58 4.17
C PHE A 31 2.36 17.31 3.68
N GLY A 32 2.63 17.39 2.37
CA GLY A 32 3.99 17.33 1.81
C GLY A 32 4.55 15.93 1.57
N TYR A 33 3.68 14.93 1.40
CA TYR A 33 4.01 13.51 1.14
C TYR A 33 3.64 13.05 -0.28
N ALA A 34 3.29 13.96 -1.19
CA ALA A 34 3.00 13.60 -2.57
C ALA A 34 4.27 13.31 -3.40
N GLY A 35 5.42 13.86 -3.01
CA GLY A 35 6.66 13.91 -3.80
C GLY A 35 7.23 15.33 -3.76
N LYS A 36 8.53 15.50 -4.00
CA LYS A 36 9.19 16.83 -3.95
C LYS A 36 9.09 17.60 -5.26
N THR A 37 8.88 16.90 -6.37
CA THR A 37 8.69 17.50 -7.70
C THR A 37 7.42 16.95 -8.35
N PRO A 38 6.89 17.61 -9.40
CA PRO A 38 5.78 17.07 -10.19
C PRO A 38 6.05 15.67 -10.75
N GLU A 39 7.28 15.39 -11.16
CA GLU A 39 7.70 14.09 -11.68
C GLU A 39 7.69 13.03 -10.58
N GLU A 40 8.20 13.35 -9.38
CA GLU A 40 8.09 12.43 -8.24
C GLU A 40 6.63 12.18 -7.84
N ALA A 41 5.80 13.21 -7.87
CA ALA A 41 4.37 13.06 -7.59
C ALA A 41 3.68 12.14 -8.61
N ALA A 42 4.01 12.29 -9.90
CA ALA A 42 3.51 11.41 -10.95
C ALA A 42 4.02 9.96 -10.80
N LEU A 43 5.27 9.77 -10.36
CA LEU A 43 5.81 8.44 -10.09
C LEU A 43 5.17 7.80 -8.85
N ALA A 44 4.90 8.57 -7.79
CA ALA A 44 4.16 8.09 -6.63
C ALA A 44 2.74 7.66 -7.01
N ASP A 45 2.07 8.44 -7.87
CA ASP A 45 0.77 8.09 -8.46
C ASP A 45 0.84 6.77 -9.25
N ALA A 46 1.84 6.63 -10.12
CA ALA A 46 2.03 5.43 -10.93
C ALA A 46 2.29 4.18 -10.07
N LEU A 47 3.07 4.30 -8.99
CA LEU A 47 3.32 3.19 -8.04
C LEU A 47 2.03 2.75 -7.33
N ILE A 48 1.17 3.71 -6.98
CA ILE A 48 -0.15 3.43 -6.39
C ILE A 48 -1.11 2.77 -7.38
N ASP A 49 -1.14 3.22 -8.63
CA ASP A 49 -1.98 2.58 -9.64
C ASP A 49 -1.48 1.16 -9.95
N GLN A 50 -0.15 0.96 -10.01
CA GLN A 50 0.44 -0.37 -10.15
C GLN A 50 0.12 -1.29 -8.96
N PHE A 51 0.04 -0.73 -7.75
CA PHE A 51 -0.39 -1.43 -6.55
C PHE A 51 -1.87 -1.84 -6.62
N LYS A 52 -2.74 -1.01 -7.18
CA LYS A 52 -4.15 -1.37 -7.41
C LYS A 52 -4.28 -2.52 -8.40
N ASP A 53 -3.48 -2.51 -9.47
CA ASP A 53 -3.46 -3.60 -10.44
C ASP A 53 -3.02 -4.91 -9.78
N PHE A 54 -1.98 -4.86 -8.93
CA PHE A 54 -1.60 -6.00 -8.09
C PHE A 54 -2.77 -6.49 -7.21
N TYR A 55 -3.49 -5.58 -6.55
CA TYR A 55 -4.67 -5.92 -5.76
C TYR A 55 -5.79 -6.56 -6.58
N VAL A 56 -5.97 -6.15 -7.84
CA VAL A 56 -6.90 -6.77 -8.76
C VAL A 56 -6.48 -8.21 -9.09
N GLU A 57 -5.19 -8.44 -9.35
CA GLU A 57 -4.64 -9.78 -9.63
C GLU A 57 -4.86 -10.75 -8.45
N ILE A 58 -4.72 -10.27 -7.20
CA ILE A 58 -4.81 -11.12 -6.00
C ILE A 58 -6.21 -11.19 -5.38
N LYS A 59 -7.24 -10.61 -6.02
CA LYS A 59 -8.63 -10.59 -5.50
C LYS A 59 -9.12 -11.94 -5.02
N PRO A 60 -8.92 -13.07 -5.75
CA PRO A 60 -9.39 -14.38 -5.29
C PRO A 60 -8.78 -14.77 -3.95
N TYR A 61 -7.47 -14.60 -3.77
CA TYR A 61 -6.81 -14.85 -2.50
C TYR A 61 -7.28 -13.88 -1.41
N TYR A 62 -7.26 -12.58 -1.69
CA TYR A 62 -7.55 -11.52 -0.72
C TYR A 62 -8.97 -11.63 -0.17
N TYR A 63 -9.98 -11.65 -1.04
CA TYR A 63 -11.37 -11.76 -0.62
C TYR A 63 -11.74 -13.14 -0.08
N GLY A 64 -11.01 -14.20 -0.46
CA GLY A 64 -11.10 -15.51 0.17
C GLY A 64 -10.63 -15.48 1.63
N LYS A 65 -9.47 -14.85 1.90
CA LYS A 65 -8.94 -14.67 3.27
C LYS A 65 -9.84 -13.80 4.14
N LEU A 66 -10.55 -12.84 3.55
CA LEU A 66 -11.57 -12.05 4.24
C LEU A 66 -12.90 -12.79 4.47
N GLY A 67 -13.08 -13.99 3.91
CA GLY A 67 -14.35 -14.71 3.96
C GLY A 67 -15.47 -14.09 3.12
N ALA A 68 -15.15 -13.11 2.27
CA ALA A 68 -16.11 -12.44 1.38
C ALA A 68 -16.44 -13.28 0.13
N ILE A 69 -15.55 -14.22 -0.23
CA ILE A 69 -15.76 -15.19 -1.30
C ILE A 69 -15.40 -16.57 -0.76
N GLN A 70 -16.23 -17.58 -1.04
CA GLN A 70 -15.93 -18.96 -0.71
C GLN A 70 -15.05 -19.58 -1.79
N ASN A 71 -13.78 -19.86 -1.48
CA ASN A 71 -12.82 -20.53 -2.36
C ASN A 71 -11.75 -21.29 -1.56
N ASP A 72 -10.86 -21.98 -2.28
CA ASP A 72 -9.66 -22.57 -1.69
C ASP A 72 -8.54 -21.51 -1.66
N THR A 73 -8.36 -20.87 -0.51
CA THR A 73 -7.36 -19.79 -0.36
C THR A 73 -5.93 -20.28 -0.51
N GLU A 74 -5.63 -21.55 -0.18
CA GLU A 74 -4.28 -22.08 -0.34
C GLU A 74 -3.97 -22.36 -1.81
N ALA A 75 -4.95 -22.87 -2.58
CA ALA A 75 -4.81 -22.98 -4.02
C ALA A 75 -4.65 -21.60 -4.69
N GLU A 76 -5.46 -20.61 -4.28
CA GLU A 76 -5.39 -19.24 -4.82
C GLU A 76 -4.10 -18.53 -4.41
N LYS A 77 -3.48 -18.87 -3.28
CA LYS A 77 -2.17 -18.35 -2.88
C LYS A 77 -1.11 -18.67 -3.93
N THR A 78 -0.98 -19.94 -4.31
CA THR A 78 0.02 -20.38 -5.29
C THR A 78 -0.33 -19.93 -6.71
N LYS A 79 -1.62 -19.90 -7.04
CA LYS A 79 -2.12 -19.56 -8.38
C LYS A 79 -2.11 -18.05 -8.67
N THR A 80 -2.43 -17.21 -7.69
CA THR A 80 -2.62 -15.76 -7.88
C THR A 80 -1.64 -14.93 -7.05
N LEU A 81 -1.61 -15.09 -5.73
CA LEU A 81 -0.82 -14.24 -4.84
C LEU A 81 0.68 -14.32 -5.13
N VAL A 82 1.25 -15.53 -5.17
CA VAL A 82 2.70 -15.72 -5.31
C VAL A 82 3.23 -15.11 -6.63
N PRO A 83 2.65 -15.42 -7.81
CA PRO A 83 3.10 -14.81 -9.07
C PRO A 83 2.93 -13.27 -9.10
N ALA A 84 1.79 -12.77 -8.63
CA ALA A 84 1.50 -11.34 -8.61
C ALA A 84 2.44 -10.59 -7.65
N ARG A 85 2.73 -11.18 -6.49
CA ARG A 85 3.71 -10.67 -5.52
C ARG A 85 5.09 -10.58 -6.16
N ASP A 86 5.59 -11.64 -6.79
CA ASP A 86 6.95 -11.64 -7.33
C ASP A 86 7.15 -10.57 -8.40
N LYS A 87 6.14 -10.43 -9.27
CA LYS A 87 6.08 -9.34 -10.25
C LYS A 87 6.08 -7.97 -9.57
N PHE A 88 5.18 -7.76 -8.61
CA PHE A 88 5.01 -6.46 -7.94
C PHE A 88 6.24 -6.07 -7.12
N LEU A 89 6.75 -6.97 -6.27
CA LEU A 89 7.96 -6.73 -5.47
C LEU A 89 9.20 -6.56 -6.35
N GLY A 90 9.25 -7.20 -7.52
CA GLY A 90 10.26 -6.94 -8.54
C GLY A 90 10.24 -5.51 -9.07
N ILE A 91 9.06 -4.89 -9.21
CA ILE A 91 8.91 -3.47 -9.59
C ILE A 91 9.39 -2.57 -8.44
N ILE A 92 8.88 -2.80 -7.23
CA ILE A 92 9.27 -2.07 -6.01
C ILE A 92 10.80 -2.08 -5.84
N GLY A 93 11.43 -3.25 -6.00
CA GLY A 93 12.88 -3.40 -5.88
C GLY A 93 13.67 -2.59 -6.92
N LYS A 94 13.13 -2.37 -8.13
CA LYS A 94 13.77 -1.50 -9.13
C LYS A 94 13.74 -0.03 -8.70
N PHE A 95 12.62 0.43 -8.17
CA PHE A 95 12.48 1.81 -7.67
C PHE A 95 13.39 2.05 -6.45
N LEU A 96 13.42 1.11 -5.49
CA LEU A 96 14.31 1.21 -4.34
C LEU A 96 15.79 1.28 -4.74
N LYS A 97 16.22 0.51 -5.74
CA LYS A 97 17.60 0.55 -6.25
C LYS A 97 17.98 1.87 -6.92
N GLN A 98 17.01 2.57 -7.50
CA GLN A 98 17.22 3.87 -8.14
C GLN A 98 17.14 5.04 -7.15
N SER A 99 16.49 4.83 -6.01
CA SER A 99 16.32 5.82 -4.97
C SER A 99 17.57 5.96 -4.10
N SER A 100 17.92 7.20 -3.77
CA SER A 100 19.00 7.52 -2.83
C SER A 100 18.53 7.75 -1.38
N SER A 101 17.21 7.74 -1.13
CA SER A 101 16.63 8.08 0.17
C SER A 101 16.35 6.85 1.05
N GLY A 102 16.39 5.65 0.45
CA GLY A 102 15.89 4.41 1.05
C GLY A 102 14.37 4.36 1.21
N PHE A 103 13.63 5.24 0.54
CA PHE A 103 12.20 5.14 0.24
C PHE A 103 12.03 4.87 -1.27
N LEU A 104 10.81 4.70 -1.77
CA LEU A 104 10.57 4.41 -3.19
C LEU A 104 11.11 5.48 -4.14
N LEU A 105 11.15 6.75 -3.70
CA LEU A 105 11.64 7.89 -4.49
C LEU A 105 12.75 8.66 -3.75
N SER A 106 13.63 9.30 -4.50
CA SER A 106 14.81 9.99 -3.96
C SER A 106 14.48 11.21 -3.09
N GLY A 107 13.32 11.85 -3.30
CA GLY A 107 12.82 12.95 -2.47
C GLY A 107 12.34 12.55 -1.07
N GLY A 108 12.32 11.26 -0.76
CA GLY A 108 12.01 10.73 0.57
C GLY A 108 10.66 10.01 0.64
N LEU A 109 10.11 9.93 1.85
CA LEU A 109 8.85 9.25 2.13
C LEU A 109 7.68 9.90 1.37
N THR A 110 6.91 9.08 0.67
CA THR A 110 5.68 9.48 0.01
C THR A 110 4.49 8.66 0.48
N TYR A 111 3.28 9.08 0.11
CA TYR A 111 2.08 8.31 0.39
C TYR A 111 2.05 6.96 -0.35
N ALA A 112 2.84 6.78 -1.42
CA ALA A 112 3.04 5.48 -2.05
C ALA A 112 3.71 4.49 -1.09
N ASP A 113 4.74 4.93 -0.38
CA ASP A 113 5.40 4.11 0.64
C ASP A 113 4.41 3.67 1.72
N LEU A 114 3.67 4.64 2.26
CA LEU A 114 2.70 4.41 3.33
C LEU A 114 1.61 3.43 2.93
N MET A 115 0.98 3.64 1.78
CA MET A 115 -0.14 2.82 1.33
C MET A 115 0.29 1.39 1.04
N ILE A 116 1.43 1.20 0.38
CA ILE A 116 1.90 -0.13 0.00
C ILE A 116 2.33 -0.90 1.25
N VAL A 117 3.06 -0.26 2.18
CA VAL A 117 3.51 -0.91 3.43
C VAL A 117 2.33 -1.26 4.33
N ASP A 118 1.36 -0.36 4.49
CA ASP A 118 0.14 -0.62 5.26
C ASP A 118 -0.61 -1.85 4.74
N ASN A 119 -0.80 -1.95 3.43
CA ASN A 119 -1.46 -3.11 2.83
C ASN A 119 -0.62 -4.39 2.90
N MET A 120 0.72 -4.27 2.84
CA MET A 120 1.61 -5.41 3.07
C MET A 120 1.52 -5.96 4.49
N ARG A 121 1.21 -5.15 5.52
CA ARG A 121 0.98 -5.64 6.89
C ARG A 121 -0.07 -6.75 6.92
N THR A 122 -1.20 -6.53 6.26
CA THR A 122 -2.29 -7.52 6.18
C THR A 122 -1.82 -8.80 5.51
N LEU A 123 -1.12 -8.70 4.38
CA LEU A 123 -0.61 -9.86 3.65
C LEU A 123 0.45 -10.64 4.45
N ILE A 124 1.35 -9.94 5.17
CA ILE A 124 2.35 -10.54 6.05
C ILE A 124 1.69 -11.21 7.25
N GLY A 125 0.63 -10.60 7.82
CA GLY A 125 -0.16 -11.19 8.89
C GLY A 125 -0.81 -12.53 8.49
N TRP A 126 -1.23 -12.66 7.24
CA TRP A 126 -1.77 -13.92 6.70
C TRP A 126 -0.70 -14.89 6.21
N TRP A 127 0.44 -14.37 5.77
CA TRP A 127 1.55 -15.15 5.23
C TRP A 127 2.90 -14.56 5.67
N PRO A 128 3.45 -15.01 6.82
CA PRO A 128 4.68 -14.45 7.38
C PRO A 128 5.91 -14.54 6.45
N GLU A 129 5.95 -15.54 5.57
CA GLU A 129 7.03 -15.70 4.57
C GLU A 129 6.83 -14.85 3.31
N TYR A 130 5.86 -13.92 3.27
CA TYR A 130 5.56 -13.06 2.12
C TYR A 130 6.82 -12.38 1.57
N LEU A 131 7.72 -11.92 2.44
CA LEU A 131 8.96 -11.21 2.09
C LEU A 131 10.19 -12.11 1.91
N ASN A 132 10.07 -13.43 2.05
CA ASN A 132 11.20 -14.32 1.84
C ASN A 132 11.71 -14.22 0.39
N GLY A 133 13.03 -14.07 0.25
CA GLY A 133 13.68 -13.83 -1.06
C GLY A 133 13.79 -12.36 -1.46
N PHE A 134 13.24 -11.42 -0.67
CA PHE A 134 13.23 -9.99 -0.97
C PHE A 134 13.82 -9.15 0.18
N PRO A 135 15.10 -9.33 0.56
CA PRO A 135 15.69 -8.67 1.74
C PRO A 135 15.69 -7.13 1.65
N GLU A 136 15.90 -6.58 0.46
CA GLU A 136 15.85 -5.13 0.19
C GLU A 136 14.46 -4.56 0.47
N ILE A 137 13.42 -5.28 0.05
CA ILE A 137 12.02 -4.90 0.27
C ILE A 137 11.68 -5.01 1.76
N LYS A 138 12.18 -6.04 2.44
CA LYS A 138 12.01 -6.18 3.89
C LYS A 138 12.63 -5.00 4.64
N ALA A 139 13.84 -4.59 4.28
CA ALA A 139 14.50 -3.44 4.90
C ALA A 139 13.72 -2.14 4.69
N TRP A 140 13.20 -1.92 3.48
CA TRP A 140 12.32 -0.77 3.18
C TRP A 140 11.01 -0.84 3.97
N TYR A 141 10.34 -2.00 3.99
CA TYR A 141 9.14 -2.23 4.78
C TYR A 141 9.39 -1.91 6.26
N ASP A 142 10.42 -2.51 6.87
CA ASP A 142 10.77 -2.29 8.28
C ASP A 142 11.06 -0.79 8.57
N LYS A 143 11.71 -0.10 7.63
CA LYS A 143 12.01 1.34 7.76
C LYS A 143 10.74 2.20 7.79
N VAL A 144 9.78 1.93 6.90
CA VAL A 144 8.51 2.66 6.89
C VAL A 144 7.67 2.25 8.09
N ASP A 145 7.60 0.96 8.38
CA ASP A 145 6.84 0.38 9.49
C ASP A 145 7.28 1.01 10.82
N SER A 146 8.59 1.17 11.04
CA SER A 146 9.17 1.68 12.28
C SER A 146 9.10 3.20 12.49
N ILE A 147 8.46 3.96 11.60
CA ILE A 147 8.27 5.41 11.79
C ILE A 147 7.49 5.65 13.10
N PRO A 148 8.01 6.45 14.06
CA PRO A 148 7.43 6.58 15.39
C PRO A 148 5.95 6.99 15.39
N GLU A 149 5.55 7.90 14.51
CA GLU A 149 4.18 8.37 14.37
C GLU A 149 3.25 7.26 13.87
N ILE A 150 3.73 6.40 12.97
CA ILE A 150 2.99 5.23 12.48
C ILE A 150 2.83 4.21 13.62
N GLN A 151 3.91 3.87 14.31
CA GLN A 151 3.87 2.95 15.45
C GLN A 151 2.95 3.45 16.56
N LYS A 152 3.01 4.74 16.87
CA LYS A 152 2.11 5.37 17.84
C LYS A 152 0.65 5.27 17.40
N HIS A 153 0.36 5.53 16.13
CA HIS A 153 -0.98 5.42 15.57
C HIS A 153 -1.49 3.97 15.68
N LEU A 154 -0.68 2.98 15.29
CA LEU A 154 -1.07 1.58 15.35
C LEU A 154 -1.29 1.11 16.79
N ALA A 155 -0.44 1.50 17.73
CA ALA A 155 -0.60 1.15 19.14
C ALA A 155 -1.85 1.76 19.78
N SER A 156 -2.37 2.87 19.24
CA SER A 156 -3.57 3.53 19.77
C SER A 156 -4.88 3.02 19.19
N HIS A 157 -4.84 2.12 18.19
CA HIS A 157 -6.04 1.58 17.55
C HIS A 157 -6.07 0.05 17.70
N PRO A 158 -7.25 -0.57 17.88
CA PRO A 158 -7.35 -2.02 17.89
C PRO A 158 -6.89 -2.58 16.54
N ASP A 159 -6.05 -3.61 16.58
CA ASP A 159 -5.80 -4.43 15.40
C ASP A 159 -7.05 -5.27 15.14
N VAL A 160 -7.88 -4.79 14.22
CA VAL A 160 -9.13 -5.48 13.85
C VAL A 160 -8.87 -6.62 12.87
N GLY A 161 -7.64 -6.76 12.37
CA GLY A 161 -7.32 -7.51 11.17
C GLY A 161 -8.08 -6.91 9.98
N PHE A 162 -7.34 -6.44 8.96
CA PHE A 162 -7.84 -5.76 7.75
C PHE A 162 -8.60 -4.43 7.94
#